data_AF-A0A3A8KXJ8-F1
#
_entry.id   AF-A0A3A8KXJ8-F1
#
_cell.length_a   1.000
_cell.length_b   1.000
_cell.length_c   1.000
_cell.angle_alpha   90.00
_cell.angle_beta   90.00
_cell.angle_gamma   90.00
#
_symmetry.space_group_name_H-M   'P 1'
#
loop_
_entity.id
_entity.type
_entity.pdbx_description
1 polymer ?
#
loop_
_entity_poly.entity_id
_entity_poly.type
_entity_poly.pdbx_seq_one_letter_code
_entity_poly.pdbx_strand_id
1 'polypeptide(L)'
;MPMVREAVAKLFVRTTLGAWTKRFPDEFYWHIYRMRGWPWQNMEVNHPQVVASYTINFVYERLAPGLLSQLEKQNPANERGSRKARHHQYLTEDIGHPALEMHLHAVLCIMRGSSTWEHFLLALDRFHPRQGRNLLLSLVDDLLPMPSALPAGIPLSRGNRPGRR
;
A
#
# COMPACT_ATOMS: atom_id res chain seq x y z
N MET A 1 -14.06 -7.13 4.20
CA MET A 1 -14.58 -6.17 5.20
C MET A 1 -14.02 -4.80 4.87
N PRO A 2 -14.77 -3.88 4.26
CA PRO A 2 -14.28 -2.53 3.95
C PRO A 2 -13.75 -1.83 5.21
N MET A 3 -14.42 -2.02 6.36
CA MET A 3 -14.00 -1.48 7.65
C MET A 3 -12.61 -1.96 8.11
N VAL A 4 -12.29 -3.24 7.93
CA VAL A 4 -10.97 -3.79 8.32
C VAL A 4 -9.87 -3.27 7.40
N ARG A 5 -10.13 -3.18 6.09
CA ARG A 5 -9.17 -2.61 5.13
C ARG A 5 -8.90 -1.14 5.44
N GLU A 6 -9.93 -0.38 5.75
CA GLU A 6 -9.79 1.02 6.16
C GLU A 6 -9.04 1.18 7.49
N ALA A 7 -9.32 0.32 8.47
CA ALA A 7 -8.61 0.32 9.74
C ALA A 7 -7.11 0.04 9.56
N VAL A 8 -6.75 -0.96 8.76
CA VAL A 8 -5.34 -1.26 8.45
C VAL A 8 -4.69 -0.09 7.72
N ALA A 9 -5.33 0.46 6.68
CA ALA A 9 -4.77 1.57 5.92
C ALA A 9 -4.51 2.83 6.77
N LYS A 10 -5.35 3.10 7.78
CA LYS A 10 -5.14 4.22 8.71
C LYS A 10 -3.86 4.10 9.54
N LEU A 11 -3.36 2.89 9.81
CA LEU A 11 -2.08 2.70 10.51
C LEU A 11 -0.87 3.09 9.65
N PHE A 12 -1.03 3.04 8.33
CA PHE A 12 0.03 3.30 7.36
C PHE A 12 0.08 4.76 6.91
N VAL A 13 -1.01 5.52 7.07
CA VAL A 13 -1.15 6.85 6.49
C VAL A 13 -1.27 7.90 7.60
N ARG A 14 -0.38 8.89 7.58
CA ARG A 14 -0.46 10.07 8.44
C ARG A 14 -1.34 11.16 7.81
N THR A 15 -1.84 12.06 8.66
CA THR A 15 -2.68 13.20 8.26
C THR A 15 -1.87 14.38 7.72
N THR A 16 -0.61 14.51 8.14
CA THR A 16 0.28 15.60 7.75
C THR A 16 1.31 15.12 6.73
N LEU A 17 1.80 16.05 5.90
CA LEU A 17 2.92 15.78 5.02
C LEU A 17 4.21 15.85 5.84
N GLY A 18 5.08 14.84 5.76
CA GLY A 18 6.41 14.96 6.35
C GLY A 18 7.50 15.14 5.32
N ALA A 19 8.75 15.17 5.82
CA ALA A 19 9.90 15.56 5.04
C ALA A 19 10.10 14.68 3.80
N TRP A 20 10.50 15.31 2.70
CA TRP A 20 10.90 14.58 1.51
C TRP A 20 12.20 13.82 1.79
N THR A 21 12.20 12.53 1.47
CA THR A 21 13.38 11.68 1.54
C THR A 21 13.33 10.71 0.37
N LYS A 22 14.45 10.53 -0.32
CA LYS A 22 14.56 9.56 -1.42
C LYS A 22 14.35 8.15 -0.85
N ARG A 23 13.24 7.51 -1.21
CA ARG A 23 12.91 6.14 -0.80
C ARG A 23 13.09 5.10 -1.90
N PHE A 24 12.96 5.52 -3.16
CA PHE A 24 13.08 4.64 -4.30
C PHE A 24 14.53 4.69 -4.81
N PRO A 25 15.26 3.56 -4.81
CA PRO A 25 16.60 3.52 -5.36
C PRO A 25 16.54 3.55 -6.88
N ASP A 26 17.58 4.10 -7.50
CA ASP A 26 17.64 4.30 -8.96
C ASP A 26 17.60 2.97 -9.70
N GLU A 27 18.12 1.92 -9.06
CA GLU A 27 18.05 0.53 -9.55
C GLU A 27 16.62 0.08 -9.85
N PHE A 28 15.63 0.50 -9.05
CA PHE A 28 14.22 0.16 -9.28
C PHE A 28 13.74 0.65 -10.65
N TYR A 29 14.07 1.92 -10.97
CA TYR A 29 13.70 2.53 -12.24
C TYR A 29 14.53 1.96 -13.39
N TRP A 30 15.81 1.70 -13.16
CA TRP A 30 16.68 1.06 -14.14
C TRP A 30 16.13 -0.29 -14.59
N HIS A 31 15.68 -1.15 -13.67
CA HIS A 31 15.07 -2.45 -14.02
C HIS A 31 13.81 -2.30 -14.88
N ILE A 32 12.99 -1.29 -14.61
CA ILE A 32 11.81 -1.00 -15.46
C ILE A 32 12.25 -0.67 -16.89
N TYR A 33 13.23 0.21 -17.05
CA TYR A 33 13.75 0.58 -18.36
C TYR A 33 14.39 -0.60 -19.08
N ARG A 34 15.20 -1.39 -18.36
CA ARG A 34 15.84 -2.61 -18.86
C ARG A 34 14.81 -3.57 -19.43
N MET A 35 13.79 -3.92 -18.66
CA MET A 35 12.76 -4.88 -19.09
C MET A 35 11.83 -4.33 -20.18
N ARG A 36 11.73 -3.00 -20.30
CA ARG A 36 10.96 -2.34 -21.36
C ARG A 36 11.75 -2.06 -22.64
N GLY A 37 13.06 -2.31 -22.63
CA GLY A 37 13.96 -1.98 -23.75
C GLY A 37 14.10 -0.47 -23.99
N TRP A 38 13.91 0.35 -22.95
CA TRP A 38 14.03 1.81 -23.06
C TRP A 38 15.46 2.26 -22.76
N PRO A 39 15.95 3.33 -23.42
CA PRO A 39 17.26 3.88 -23.12
C PRO A 39 17.28 4.48 -21.70
N TRP A 40 18.20 3.99 -20.87
CA TRP A 40 18.41 4.53 -19.53
C TRP A 40 19.36 5.74 -19.58
N GLN A 41 18.84 6.91 -19.22
CA GLN A 41 19.60 8.16 -19.20
C GLN A 41 19.67 8.73 -17.78
N ASN A 42 19.82 7.88 -16.75
CA ASN A 42 19.84 8.23 -15.33
C ASN A 42 18.51 8.84 -14.80
N MET A 43 18.52 9.35 -13.56
CA MET A 43 17.35 9.93 -12.86
C MET A 43 17.14 11.44 -13.09
N GLU A 44 18.03 12.09 -13.84
CA GLU A 44 17.97 13.52 -14.17
C GLU A 44 16.96 13.81 -15.28
N VAL A 45 16.59 12.77 -16.06
CA VAL A 45 15.62 12.88 -17.14
C VAL A 45 14.20 12.60 -16.63
N ASN A 46 13.23 13.33 -17.16
CA ASN A 46 11.82 13.08 -16.89
C ASN A 46 11.41 11.68 -17.38
N HIS A 47 11.07 10.81 -16.43
CA HIS A 47 10.57 9.48 -16.75
C HIS A 47 9.19 9.55 -17.43
N PRO A 48 8.88 8.60 -18.33
CA PRO A 48 7.55 8.45 -18.90
C PRO A 48 6.48 8.37 -17.80
N GLN A 49 5.32 9.00 -18.02
CA GLN A 49 4.23 9.04 -17.04
C GLN A 49 3.77 7.64 -16.61
N VAL A 50 3.86 6.66 -17.51
CA VAL A 50 3.51 5.26 -17.24
C VAL A 50 4.36 4.62 -16.12
N VAL A 51 5.58 5.12 -15.86
CA VAL A 51 6.42 4.66 -14.74
C VAL A 51 5.75 4.92 -13.39
N ALA A 52 4.97 6.01 -13.27
CA ALA A 52 4.19 6.27 -12.07
C ALA A 52 3.12 5.19 -11.86
N SER A 53 2.44 4.78 -12.93
CA SER A 53 1.45 3.69 -12.89
C SER A 53 2.09 2.34 -12.51
N TYR A 54 3.30 2.06 -12.99
CA TYR A 54 4.04 0.86 -12.57
C TYR A 54 4.41 0.92 -11.09
N THR A 55 4.86 2.06 -10.59
CA THR A 55 5.14 2.23 -9.16
C THR A 55 3.89 2.00 -8.30
N ILE A 56 2.73 2.50 -8.75
CA ILE A 56 1.43 2.25 -8.09
C ILE A 56 1.14 0.75 -8.06
N ASN A 57 1.25 0.07 -9.21
CA ASN A 57 0.93 -1.35 -9.30
C ASN A 57 1.90 -2.23 -8.50
N PHE A 58 3.20 -1.98 -8.57
CA PHE A 58 4.22 -2.86 -8.00
C PHE A 58 4.40 -2.68 -6.51
N VAL A 59 4.05 -1.49 -6.00
CA VAL A 59 4.32 -1.11 -4.61
C VAL A 59 3.02 -0.81 -3.89
N TYR A 60 2.34 0.29 -4.22
CA TYR A 60 1.24 0.79 -3.39
C TYR A 60 -0.01 -0.11 -3.42
N GLU A 61 -0.34 -0.77 -4.54
CA GLU A 61 -1.46 -1.73 -4.64
C GLU A 61 -1.24 -3.02 -3.82
N ARG A 62 0.01 -3.30 -3.42
CA ARG A 62 0.41 -4.57 -2.81
C ARG A 62 0.80 -4.42 -1.34
N LEU A 63 1.10 -3.21 -0.90
CA LEU A 63 1.68 -2.93 0.42
C LEU A 63 0.71 -3.20 1.58
N ALA A 64 -0.52 -2.72 1.50
CA ALA A 64 -1.54 -2.99 2.52
C ALA A 64 -2.96 -2.86 1.94
N PRO A 65 -3.94 -3.64 2.45
CA PRO A 65 -5.32 -3.53 2.03
C PRO A 65 -5.88 -2.12 2.25
N GLY A 66 -6.50 -1.53 1.23
CA GLY A 66 -7.12 -0.20 1.33
C GLY A 66 -6.14 0.99 1.34
N LEU A 67 -4.83 0.75 1.34
CA LEU A 67 -3.81 1.79 1.42
C LEU A 67 -3.88 2.78 0.26
N LEU A 68 -3.90 2.28 -0.98
CA LEU A 68 -3.89 3.13 -2.16
C LEU A 68 -5.07 4.10 -2.16
N SER A 69 -6.27 3.61 -1.83
CA SER A 69 -7.47 4.47 -1.75
C SER A 69 -7.32 5.57 -0.69
N GLN A 70 -6.76 5.25 0.49
CA GLN A 70 -6.49 6.27 1.51
C GLN A 70 -5.44 7.28 1.04
N LEU A 71 -4.36 6.82 0.40
CA LEU A 71 -3.33 7.69 -0.16
C LEU A 71 -3.86 8.61 -1.26
N GLU A 72 -4.77 8.15 -2.10
CA GLU A 72 -5.41 8.96 -3.14
C GLU A 72 -6.39 9.98 -2.56
N LYS A 73 -7.10 9.64 -1.48
CA LYS A 73 -7.93 10.60 -0.73
C LYS A 73 -7.09 11.71 -0.09
N GLN A 74 -5.95 11.35 0.50
CA GLN A 74 -5.06 12.32 1.15
C GLN A 74 -4.24 13.16 0.16
N ASN A 75 -3.92 12.59 -1.00
CA ASN A 75 -3.10 13.23 -2.03
C ASN A 75 -3.77 13.11 -3.41
N PRO A 76 -4.89 13.84 -3.61
CA PRO A 76 -5.66 13.76 -4.85
C PRO A 76 -4.85 14.32 -6.03
N ALA A 77 -5.08 13.72 -7.20
CA ALA A 77 -4.57 14.28 -8.44
C ALA A 77 -5.38 15.53 -8.82
N ASN A 78 -4.70 16.52 -9.41
CA ASN A 78 -5.35 17.68 -10.01
C ASN A 78 -5.93 17.33 -11.40
N GLU A 79 -6.60 18.29 -12.03
CA GLU A 79 -7.19 18.15 -13.37
C GLU A 79 -6.20 17.69 -14.45
N ARG A 80 -4.90 17.91 -14.23
CA ARG A 80 -3.80 17.53 -15.13
C ARG A 80 -3.15 16.18 -14.76
N GLY A 81 -3.70 15.46 -13.79
CA GLY A 81 -3.17 14.17 -13.32
C GLY A 81 -1.93 14.26 -12.43
N SER A 82 -1.49 15.47 -12.08
CA SER A 82 -0.36 15.70 -11.18
C SER A 82 -0.81 15.80 -9.72
N ARG A 83 0.08 15.44 -8.79
CA ARG A 83 -0.17 15.48 -7.34
C ARG A 83 0.74 16.49 -6.68
N LYS A 84 0.24 17.14 -5.63
CA LYS A 84 0.99 18.15 -4.86
C LYS A 84 2.21 17.55 -4.15
N ALA A 85 2.09 16.30 -3.69
CA ALA A 85 3.16 15.59 -3.01
C ALA A 85 3.33 14.16 -3.54
N ARG A 86 4.35 13.45 -3.08
CA ARG A 86 4.55 12.02 -3.38
C ARG A 86 3.84 11.17 -2.33
N HIS A 87 3.27 10.04 -2.73
CA HIS A 87 2.53 9.16 -1.81
C HIS A 87 3.34 8.67 -0.60
N HIS A 88 4.62 8.35 -0.77
CA HIS A 88 5.46 7.93 0.36
C HIS A 88 5.59 8.99 1.46
N GLN A 89 5.41 10.28 1.16
CA GLN A 89 5.46 11.35 2.17
C GLN A 89 4.26 11.32 3.13
N TYR A 90 3.18 10.60 2.79
CA TYR A 90 2.03 10.40 3.66
C TYR A 90 2.11 9.10 4.46
N LEU A 91 3.20 8.34 4.34
CA LEU A 91 3.37 7.13 5.13
C LEU A 91 3.82 7.46 6.55
N THR A 92 3.37 6.66 7.52
CA THR A 92 3.80 6.74 8.92
C THR A 92 5.26 6.29 9.06
N GLU A 93 5.98 6.89 10.01
CA GLU A 93 7.39 6.61 10.24
C GLU A 93 7.60 5.23 10.89
N ASP A 94 6.70 4.82 11.78
CA ASP A 94 6.83 3.57 12.54
C ASP A 94 6.40 2.32 11.75
N ILE A 95 5.45 2.46 10.82
CA ILE A 95 4.83 1.32 10.13
C ILE A 95 4.96 1.46 8.62
N GLY A 96 4.50 2.58 8.06
CA GLY A 96 4.40 2.76 6.61
C GLY A 96 5.76 2.77 5.92
N HIS A 97 6.74 3.48 6.47
CA HIS A 97 8.09 3.55 5.91
C HIS A 97 8.84 2.21 6.00
N PRO A 98 8.93 1.52 7.16
CA PRO A 98 9.55 0.21 7.24
C PRO A 98 8.90 -0.83 6.32
N ALA A 99 7.57 -0.86 6.25
CA ALA A 99 6.86 -1.76 5.36
C ALA A 99 7.15 -1.47 3.88
N LEU A 100 7.17 -0.19 3.48
CA LEU A 100 7.53 0.23 2.13
C LEU A 100 8.93 -0.26 1.76
N GLU A 101 9.89 -0.08 2.64
CA GLU A 101 11.28 -0.46 2.42
C GLU A 101 11.43 -1.98 2.27
N MET A 102 10.86 -2.76 3.18
CA MET A 102 10.84 -4.22 3.09
C MET A 102 10.22 -4.72 1.77
N HIS A 103 9.06 -4.17 1.40
CA HIS A 103 8.38 -4.53 0.16
C HIS A 103 9.21 -4.14 -1.07
N LEU A 104 9.82 -2.96 -1.05
CA LEU A 104 10.65 -2.49 -2.16
C LEU A 104 11.88 -3.37 -2.37
N HIS A 105 12.53 -3.83 -1.30
CA HIS A 105 13.62 -4.81 -1.37
C HIS A 105 13.16 -6.14 -2.00
N ALA A 106 11.98 -6.64 -1.60
CA ALA A 106 11.43 -7.86 -2.19
C ALA A 106 11.15 -7.69 -3.70
N VAL A 107 10.55 -6.57 -4.09
CA VAL A 107 10.31 -6.24 -5.50
C VAL A 107 11.62 -6.15 -6.29
N LEU A 108 12.65 -5.50 -5.74
CA LEU A 108 13.97 -5.43 -6.36
C LEU A 108 14.60 -6.81 -6.55
N CYS A 109 14.50 -7.70 -5.57
CA CYS A 109 14.98 -9.07 -5.69
C CYS A 109 14.29 -9.81 -6.86
N ILE A 110 12.98 -9.65 -7.01
CA ILE A 110 12.23 -10.23 -8.12
C ILE A 110 12.66 -9.60 -9.46
N MET A 111 12.81 -8.27 -9.52
CA MET A 111 13.29 -7.57 -10.72
C MET A 111 14.69 -8.05 -11.15
N ARG A 112 15.62 -8.21 -10.19
CA ARG A 112 16.97 -8.72 -10.45
C ARG A 112 16.95 -10.11 -11.09
N GLY A 113 16.07 -11.00 -10.61
CA GLY A 113 15.92 -12.35 -11.13
C GLY A 113 15.10 -12.49 -12.43
N SER A 114 14.49 -11.41 -12.93
CA SER A 114 13.56 -11.46 -14.05
C SER A 114 14.15 -10.88 -15.33
N SER A 115 14.32 -11.68 -16.38
CA SER A 115 14.86 -11.21 -17.66
C SER A 115 13.84 -10.45 -18.51
N THR A 116 12.56 -10.78 -18.39
CA THR A 116 11.46 -10.19 -19.17
C THR A 116 10.41 -9.58 -18.27
N TRP A 117 9.62 -8.66 -18.85
CA TRP A 117 8.53 -7.98 -18.16
C TRP A 117 7.46 -8.96 -17.67
N GLU A 118 7.13 -9.95 -18.50
CA GLU A 118 6.11 -10.96 -18.22
C GLU A 118 6.53 -11.87 -17.06
N HIS A 119 7.79 -12.32 -17.04
CA HIS A 119 8.33 -13.10 -15.93
C HIS A 119 8.29 -12.32 -14.62
N PHE A 120 8.67 -11.05 -14.66
CA PHE A 120 8.60 -10.17 -13.50
C PHE A 120 7.17 -10.06 -12.96
N LEU A 121 6.19 -9.75 -13.82
CA LEU A 121 4.79 -9.61 -13.40
C LEU A 121 4.22 -10.90 -12.81
N LEU A 122 4.50 -12.04 -13.44
CA LEU A 122 4.02 -13.33 -12.96
C LEU A 122 4.62 -13.69 -11.60
N ALA A 123 5.93 -13.46 -11.42
CA ALA A 123 6.59 -13.68 -10.13
C ALA A 123 6.06 -12.70 -9.06
N LEU A 124 5.88 -11.43 -9.41
CA LEU A 124 5.36 -10.42 -8.50
C LEU A 124 3.92 -10.73 -8.06
N ASP A 125 3.05 -11.13 -8.97
CA ASP A 125 1.67 -11.54 -8.65
C ASP A 125 1.64 -12.79 -7.77
N ARG A 126 2.59 -13.71 -7.94
CA ARG A 126 2.72 -14.91 -7.12
C ARG A 126 3.20 -14.63 -5.70
N PHE A 127 4.26 -13.84 -5.54
CA PHE A 127 4.85 -13.55 -4.22
C PHE A 127 4.14 -12.43 -3.47
N HIS A 128 3.64 -11.42 -4.18
CA HIS A 128 2.99 -10.24 -3.61
C HIS A 128 1.69 -9.93 -4.36
N PRO A 129 0.63 -10.75 -4.21
CA PRO A 129 -0.63 -10.51 -4.92
C PRO A 129 -1.24 -9.15 -4.59
N ARG A 130 -1.96 -8.57 -5.56
CA ARG A 130 -2.62 -7.28 -5.39
C ARG A 130 -3.72 -7.39 -4.33
N GLN A 131 -3.72 -6.45 -3.38
CA GLN A 131 -4.67 -6.48 -2.27
C GLN A 131 -6.08 -6.19 -2.78
N GLY A 132 -7.08 -6.90 -2.23
CA GLY A 132 -8.49 -6.64 -2.53
C GLY A 132 -9.03 -7.21 -3.85
N ARG A 133 -8.23 -7.97 -4.61
CA ARG A 133 -8.68 -8.72 -5.81
C ARG A 133 -9.04 -10.20 -5.56
N ASN A 134 -9.06 -10.63 -4.30
CA ASN A 134 -9.57 -11.96 -3.94
C ASN A 134 -11.09 -11.98 -4.10
N LEU A 135 -11.60 -12.68 -5.12
CA LEU A 135 -13.04 -12.90 -5.36
C LEU A 135 -13.74 -13.45 -4.11
N LEU A 136 -13.08 -14.36 -3.39
CA LEU A 136 -13.59 -14.97 -2.15
C LEU A 136 -13.86 -13.92 -1.05
N LEU A 137 -13.00 -12.91 -0.93
CA LEU A 137 -13.17 -11.85 0.06
C LEU A 137 -14.23 -10.82 -0.38
N SER A 138 -14.49 -10.72 -1.69
CA SER A 138 -15.62 -9.93 -2.22
C SER A 138 -16.95 -10.63 -1.93
N LEU A 139 -17.04 -11.94 -2.12
CA LEU A 139 -18.26 -12.73 -1.89
C LEU A 139 -18.67 -12.74 -0.41
N VAL A 140 -17.70 -12.80 0.51
CA VAL A 140 -17.95 -12.72 1.96
C VAL A 140 -18.43 -11.33 2.39
N ASP A 141 -18.03 -10.26 1.67
CA ASP A 141 -18.45 -8.89 1.98
C ASP A 141 -19.93 -8.63 1.68
N ASP A 142 -20.48 -9.30 0.66
CA ASP A 142 -21.90 -9.18 0.29
C ASP A 142 -22.83 -10.05 1.17
N LEU A 143 -22.28 -11.07 1.83
CA LEU A 143 -23.05 -12.08 2.58
C LEU A 143 -23.08 -11.86 4.09
N LEU A 144 -22.22 -10.99 4.64
CA LEU A 144 -22.24 -10.67 6.06
C LEU A 144 -23.26 -9.54 6.30
N PRO A 145 -24.34 -9.78 7.07
CA PRO A 145 -25.21 -8.69 7.45
C PRO A 145 -24.37 -7.62 8.16
N MET A 146 -24.56 -6.37 7.74
CA MET A 146 -23.93 -5.22 8.38
C MET A 146 -24.08 -5.40 9.90
N PRO A 147 -22.99 -5.41 10.69
CA PRO A 147 -23.13 -5.44 12.13
C PRO A 147 -23.90 -4.18 12.51
N SER A 148 -25.19 -4.35 12.82
CA SER A 148 -25.95 -3.34 13.53
C SER A 148 -25.13 -2.99 14.77
N ALA A 149 -24.95 -1.69 14.97
CA ALA A 149 -24.13 -1.07 16.00
C ALA A 149 -23.74 -2.04 17.13
N LEU A 150 -22.42 -2.28 17.29
CA LEU A 150 -21.87 -2.93 18.48
C LEU A 150 -22.65 -2.43 19.71
N PRO A 151 -23.36 -3.31 20.45
CA PRO A 151 -24.17 -2.86 21.56
C PRO A 151 -23.26 -2.13 22.55
N ALA A 152 -23.62 -0.88 22.85
CA ALA A 152 -22.92 -0.07 23.82
C ALA A 152 -22.91 -0.79 25.17
N GLY A 153 -21.71 -1.12 25.65
CA GLY A 153 -21.45 -1.52 27.03
C GLY A 153 -21.88 -2.93 27.39
N ILE A 154 -20.88 -3.82 27.52
CA ILE A 154 -20.96 -4.86 28.54
C ILE A 154 -20.69 -4.13 29.86
N PRO A 155 -21.64 -3.99 30.80
CA PRO A 155 -21.30 -3.47 32.11
C PRO A 155 -20.37 -4.48 32.76
N LEU A 156 -19.13 -4.06 33.06
CA LEU A 156 -18.24 -4.82 33.92
C LEU A 156 -18.95 -5.04 35.25
N SER A 157 -19.44 -6.26 35.46
CA SER A 157 -20.04 -6.69 36.71
C SER A 157 -19.05 -6.40 37.83
N ARG A 158 -19.39 -5.46 38.72
CA ARG A 158 -18.64 -5.22 39.95
C ARG A 158 -18.70 -6.51 40.76
N GLY A 159 -17.57 -7.21 40.82
CA GLY A 159 -17.36 -8.36 41.69
C GLY A 159 -17.83 -8.03 43.11
N ASN A 160 -18.80 -8.82 43.55
CA ASN A 160 -19.36 -8.83 44.88
C ASN A 160 -18.23 -9.02 45.91
N ARG A 161 -18.03 -8.08 46.82
CA ARG A 161 -17.20 -8.30 48.02
C ARG A 161 -18.05 -9.10 49.01
N PRO A 162 -17.65 -10.29 49.46
CA PRO A 162 -18.26 -10.88 50.63
C PRO A 162 -17.67 -10.20 51.87
N GLY A 163 -18.53 -9.53 52.62
CA GLY A 163 -18.20 -9.05 53.96
C GLY A 163 -18.23 -10.18 54.99
N ARG A 164 -17.29 -10.07 55.93
CA ARG A 164 -17.31 -10.53 57.34
C ARG A 164 -17.85 -11.93 57.64
N ARG A 165 -16.96 -12.77 58.18
CA ARG A 165 -17.02 -13.19 59.58
C ARG A 165 -15.64 -13.09 60.20
#